data_AF-A0A0N5CZG7-F1
#
_entry.id   AF-A0A0N5CZG7-F1
#
_cell.length_a   1.000
_cell.length_b   1.000
_cell.length_c   1.000
_cell.angle_alpha   90.00
_cell.angle_beta   90.00
_cell.angle_gamma   90.00
#
_symmetry.space_group_name_H-M   'P 1'
#
loop_
_entity.id
_entity.type
_entity.pdbx_description
1 polymer ?
#
loop_
_entity_poly.entity_id
_entity_poly.type
_entity_poly.pdbx_seq_one_letter_code
_entity_poly.pdbx_strand_id
1 'polypeptide(L)' 'MKLSPAQQGLIRNMVNVFRICVQWGSVPFIVYLGFRHGADRHPNGEVVPLSFTGLFYG' A
#
# COMPACT_ATOMS: atom_id res chain seq x y z
N MET A 1 12.94 24.88 -19.50
CA MET A 1 13.96 24.99 -18.44
C MET A 1 14.73 23.68 -18.36
N LYS A 2 16.05 23.69 -18.55
CA LYS A 2 16.88 22.50 -18.38
C LYS A 2 17.25 22.41 -16.90
N LEU A 3 16.90 21.30 -16.25
CA LEU A 3 17.29 21.03 -14.87
C LEU A 3 18.81 20.89 -14.80
N SER A 4 19.43 21.36 -13.71
CA SER A 4 20.86 21.13 -13.52
C SER A 4 21.13 19.63 -13.36
N PRO A 5 22.34 19.14 -13.71
CA PRO A 5 22.67 17.72 -13.59
C PRO A 5 22.45 17.16 -12.17
N ALA A 6 22.69 18.00 -11.14
CA ALA A 6 22.44 17.64 -9.74
C ALA A 6 20.94 17.49 -9.44
N GLN A 7 20.09 18.39 -9.96
CA GLN A 7 18.64 18.30 -9.80
C GLN A 7 18.08 17.07 -10.50
N GLN A 8 18.59 16.74 -11.69
CA GLN A 8 18.16 15.57 -12.44
C GLN A 8 18.53 14.25 -11.73
N GLY A 9 19.72 14.19 -11.13
CA GLY A 9 20.13 13.05 -10.30
C GLY A 9 19.26 12.87 -9.06
N LEU A 10 18.94 13.98 -8.38
CA LEU A 10 18.08 13.96 -7.19
C LEU A 10 16.67 13.48 -7.53
N ILE A 11 16.05 14.02 -8.58
CA ILE A 11 14.72 13.61 -9.04
C ILE A 11 14.70 12.12 -9.41
N ARG A 12 15.72 11.65 -10.13
CA ARG A 12 15.82 10.23 -10.51
C ARG A 12 15.88 9.32 -9.29
N ASN A 13 16.65 9.70 -8.26
CA ASN A 13 16.71 8.94 -7.02
C ASN A 13 15.37 8.95 -6.27
N MET A 14 14.72 10.11 -6.16
CA MET A 14 13.40 10.19 -5.52
C MET A 14 12.35 9.34 -6.24
N VAL A 15 12.33 9.37 -7.57
CA VAL A 15 11.42 8.54 -8.38
C VAL A 15 11.70 7.05 -8.19
N ASN A 16 12.97 6.65 -8.12
CA ASN A 16 13.33 5.25 -7.87
C ASN A 16 12.89 4.79 -6.47
N VAL A 17 13.14 5.59 -5.44
CA VAL A 17 12.70 5.28 -4.07
C VAL A 17 11.18 5.20 -4.00
N PHE A 18 10.48 6.18 -4.58
CA PHE A 18 9.02 6.17 -4.66
C PHE A 18 8.49 4.92 -5.35
N ARG A 19 9.08 4.54 -6.48
CA ARG A 19 8.70 3.32 -7.20
C ARG A 19 8.84 2.08 -6.33
N ILE A 20 9.95 1.94 -5.59
CA ILE A 20 10.18 0.81 -4.67
C ILE A 20 9.14 0.81 -3.56
N CYS A 21 8.88 1.96 -2.94
CA CYS A 21 7.88 2.11 -1.88
C CYS A 21 6.47 1.73 -2.36
N VAL A 22 6.08 2.13 -3.56
CA VAL A 22 4.75 1.77 -4.10
C VAL A 22 4.71 0.29 -4.45
N GLN A 23 5.70 -0.22 -5.19
CA GLN A 23 5.70 -1.61 -5.64
C GLN A 23 5.65 -2.63 -4.48
N TRP A 24 6.38 -2.38 -3.40
CA TRP A 24 6.45 -3.29 -2.26
C TRP A 24 5.56 -2.89 -1.08
N GLY A 25 5.22 -1.60 -0.96
CA GLY A 25 4.47 -1.07 0.17
C GLY A 25 2.95 -1.04 -0.04
N SER A 26 2.46 -1.05 -1.28
CA SER A 26 1.02 -0.94 -1.55
C SER A 26 0.20 -2.08 -0.92
N VAL A 27 0.63 -3.33 -1.10
CA VAL A 27 -0.07 -4.51 -0.54
C VAL A 27 -0.09 -4.49 0.98
N PRO A 28 1.05 -4.43 1.71
CA PRO A 28 1.02 -4.41 3.17
C PRO A 28 0.28 -3.19 3.74
N PHE A 29 0.31 -2.04 3.03
CA PHE A 29 -0.45 -0.86 3.43
C PHE A 29 -1.96 -1.08 3.35
N ILE A 30 -2.46 -1.68 2.26
CA ILE A 30 -3.89 -2.01 2.11
C ILE A 30 -4.32 -3.04 3.16
N VAL A 31 -3.51 -4.07 3.39
CA VAL A 31 -3.79 -5.08 4.43
C VAL A 31 -3.88 -4.43 5.81
N TYR A 32 -2.95 -3.54 6.15
CA TYR A 32 -2.99 -2.77 7.39
C TYR A 32 -4.27 -1.93 7.52
N LEU A 33 -4.67 -1.24 6.44
CA LEU A 33 -5.92 -0.46 6.44
C LEU A 33 -7.15 -1.35 6.65
N GLY A 34 -7.19 -2.53 6.03
CA GLY A 34 -8.26 -3.51 6.18
C GLY A 34 -8.38 -4.03 7.61
N PHE A 35 -7.25 -4.29 8.29
CA PHE A 35 -7.25 -4.63 9.71
C PHE A 35 -7.70 -3.48 10.61
N ARG A 36 -7.29 -2.24 10.28
CA ARG A 36 -7.54 -1.06 11.14
C ARG A 36 -8.97 -0.52 11.04
N HIS A 37 -9.54 -0.50 9.84
CA HIS A 37 -10.88 0.04 9.62
C HIS A 37 -11.98 -1.02 9.67
N GLY A 38 -11.61 -2.31 9.62
CA GLY A 38 -12.55 -3.42 9.63
C GLY A 38 -13.35 -3.52 8.33
N ALA A 39 -14.05 -4.65 8.16
CA ALA A 39 -15.00 -4.81 7.07
C ALA A 39 -16.33 -4.13 7.42
N ASP A 40 -16.98 -3.55 6.41
CA ASP A 40 -18.36 -3.08 6.55
C ASP A 40 -19.26 -4.25 6.97
N ARG A 41 -20.27 -3.95 7.81
CA ARG A 41 -21.24 -4.96 8.26
C ARG A 41 -21.93 -5.56 7.04
N HIS A 42 -21.84 -6.87 6.92
CA HIS A 42 -22.59 -7.60 5.90
C HIS A 42 -24.10 -7.41 6.15
N PRO A 43 -24.98 -7.47 5.14
CA PRO A 43 -26.43 -7.22 5.28
C PRO A 43 -27.17 -8.08 6.33
N ASN A 44 -26.59 -9.20 6.75
CA ASN A 44 -27.05 -10.07 7.84
C ASN A 44 -26.48 -9.67 9.23
N GLY A 45 -25.70 -8.59 9.33
CA GLY A 45 -25.12 -8.06 10.56
C GLY A 45 -23.76 -8.65 10.95
N GLU A 46 -23.26 -9.65 10.21
CA GLU A 46 -21.97 -10.25 10.48
C GLU A 46 -20.81 -9.35 10.03
N VAL A 47 -19.79 -9.22 10.88
CA VAL A 47 -18.52 -8.60 10.53
C VAL A 47 -17.53 -9.75 10.39
N VAL A 48 -17.11 -10.02 9.15
CA VAL A 48 -16.00 -10.97 8.90
C VAL A 48 -14.72 -10.15 8.89
N PRO A 49 -13.93 -10.14 9.98
CA PRO A 49 -12.68 -9.41 9.98
C PRO A 49 -11.70 -10.06 8.99
N LEU A 50 -10.86 -9.24 8.37
CA LEU A 50 -9.64 -9.76 7.72
C LEU A 50 -8.90 -10.60 8.76
N SER A 51 -8.59 -11.85 8.42
CA SER A 51 -7.82 -12.76 9.26
C SER A 51 -6.57 -13.19 8.50
N PHE A 52 -5.47 -13.47 9.21
CA PHE A 52 -4.25 -13.96 8.56
C PHE A 52 -4.50 -15.25 7.78
N THR A 53 -5.31 -16.16 8.32
CA THR A 53 -5.65 -17.41 7.64
C THR A 53 -6.41 -17.16 6.35
N GLY A 54 -7.42 -16.28 6.34
CA GLY A 54 -8.11 -15.90 5.10
C GLY A 54 -7.20 -15.20 4.08
N LEU A 55 -6.23 -14.40 4.56
CA LEU A 55 -5.30 -13.70 3.67
C LEU A 55 -4.29 -14.65 2.98
N PHE A 56 -3.89 -15.72 3.65
CA PHE A 56 -2.93 -16.69 3.11
C PHE A 56 -3.59 -17.88 2.40
N TYR A 57 -4.82 -18.25 2.77
CA TYR A 57 -5.46 -19.49 2.32
C TYR A 57 -6.81 -19.31 1.60
N GLY A 58 -7.40 -18.11 1.62
CA GLY A 58 -8.71 -17.83 1.02
C GLY A 58 -9.87 -18.14 1.96
#